data_AF-A0A9Q3DHI6-F1
#
_entry.id   AF-A0A9Q3DHI6-F1
#
_cell.length_a   1.000
_cell.length_b   1.000
_cell.length_c   1.000
_cell.angle_alpha   90.00
_cell.angle_beta   90.00
_cell.angle_gamma   90.00
#
_symmetry.space_group_name_H-M   'P 1'
#
loop_
_entity.id
_entity.type
_entity.pdbx_description
1 polymer ?
#
loop_
_entity_poly.entity_id
_entity_poly.type
_entity_poly.pdbx_seq_one_letter_code
_entity_poly.pdbx_strand_id
1 'polypeptide(L)'
;MKRPYPPLLRRPPYQASPKSREALELYIKELLDLGVVTNVGHNKEVEITPAVIVAWNHRKLRMAGNFRTLNTFTVPDRNPIPKIQISITKISQAVYISTIDSCKGFHQNLVTPREKK
;
A
#
# COMPACT_ATOMS: atom_id res chain seq x y z
N MET A 1 -14.08 17.89 18.26
CA MET A 1 -13.02 16.85 18.24
C MET A 1 -11.86 17.37 17.40
N LYS A 2 -10.61 17.35 17.89
CA LYS A 2 -9.45 17.67 17.05
C LYS A 2 -9.29 16.55 16.00
N ARG A 3 -9.24 16.91 14.72
CA ARG A 3 -8.94 15.95 13.65
C ARG A 3 -7.57 15.31 13.92
N PRO A 4 -7.41 13.99 13.77
CA PRO A 4 -6.14 13.33 14.04
C PRO A 4 -5.05 13.76 13.03
N TYR A 5 -5.44 14.17 11.82
CA TYR A 5 -4.53 14.61 10.77
C TYR A 5 -4.79 16.04 10.27
N PRO A 6 -3.73 16.79 9.87
CA PRO A 6 -3.89 18.14 9.33
C PRO A 6 -4.41 18.14 7.88
N PRO A 7 -5.11 19.22 7.43
CA PRO A 7 -5.60 19.34 6.06
C PRO A 7 -4.52 19.21 4.96
N LEU A 8 -3.24 19.42 5.31
CA LEU A 8 -2.10 19.28 4.40
C LEU A 8 -1.91 17.85 3.82
N LEU A 9 -2.58 16.84 4.38
CA LEU A 9 -2.53 15.47 3.84
C LEU A 9 -3.50 15.22 2.67
N ARG A 10 -4.36 16.19 2.35
CA ARG A 10 -5.18 16.15 1.14
C ARG A 10 -4.37 16.67 -0.04
N ARG A 11 -4.03 15.79 -0.98
CA ARG A 11 -3.32 16.17 -2.21
C ARG A 11 -4.17 15.88 -3.44
N PRO A 12 -4.16 16.77 -4.44
CA PRO A 12 -4.78 16.45 -5.72
C PRO A 12 -4.05 15.26 -6.37
N PRO A 13 -4.76 14.47 -7.20
CA PRO A 13 -4.14 13.40 -7.95
C PRO A 13 -3.07 13.95 -8.90
N TYR A 14 -2.02 13.17 -9.14
CA TYR A 14 -1.02 13.52 -10.15
C TYR A 14 -1.63 13.45 -11.55
N GLN A 15 -1.11 14.30 -12.44
CA GLN A 15 -1.41 14.17 -13.86
C GLN A 15 -0.83 12.84 -14.37
N ALA A 16 -1.66 12.08 -15.08
CA ALA A 16 -1.31 10.78 -15.64
C ALA A 16 -1.56 10.78 -17.14
N SER A 17 -0.65 10.18 -17.92
CA SER A 17 -0.85 9.99 -19.36
C SER A 17 -2.06 9.09 -19.62
N PRO A 18 -2.71 9.16 -20.81
CA PRO A 18 -3.88 8.33 -21.12
C PRO A 18 -3.65 6.83 -20.85
N LYS A 19 -2.50 6.31 -21.28
CA LYS A 19 -2.07 4.92 -21.01
C LYS A 19 -1.97 4.60 -19.52
N SER A 20 -1.47 5.55 -18.71
CA SER A 20 -1.34 5.34 -17.26
C SER A 20 -2.71 5.41 -16.57
N ARG A 21 -3.64 6.22 -17.08
CA ARG A 21 -5.02 6.31 -16.57
C ARG A 21 -5.79 5.02 -16.80
N GLU A 22 -5.77 4.49 -18.02
CA GLU A 22 -6.42 3.22 -18.35
C GLU A 22 -5.88 2.07 -17.48
N ALA A 23 -4.56 2.02 -17.31
CA ALA A 23 -3.92 1.01 -16.49
C ALA A 23 -4.27 1.17 -14.99
N LEU A 24 -4.41 2.41 -14.52
CA LEU A 24 -4.85 2.71 -13.15
C LEU A 24 -6.31 2.30 -12.93
N GLU A 25 -7.20 2.61 -13.87
CA GLU A 25 -8.61 2.24 -13.81
C GLU A 25 -8.81 0.72 -13.75
N LEU A 26 -8.07 -0.02 -14.57
CA LEU A 26 -8.07 -1.49 -14.53
C LEU A 26 -7.62 -2.02 -13.16
N TYR A 27 -6.55 -1.46 -12.62
CA TYR A 27 -6.00 -1.90 -11.33
C TYR A 27 -6.93 -1.55 -10.16
N ILE A 28 -7.55 -0.35 -10.17
CA ILE A 28 -8.54 0.03 -9.17
C ILE A 28 -9.73 -0.90 -9.20
N LYS A 29 -10.22 -1.25 -10.41
CA LYS A 29 -11.32 -2.22 -10.56
C LYS A 29 -10.95 -3.57 -9.94
N GLU A 30 -9.76 -4.08 -10.23
CA GLU A 30 -9.28 -5.33 -9.62
C GLU A 30 -9.25 -5.26 -8.08
N LEU A 31 -8.80 -4.14 -7.51
CA LEU A 31 -8.77 -3.97 -6.05
C LEU A 31 -10.17 -3.82 -5.43
N LEU A 32 -11.13 -3.26 -6.16
CA LEU A 32 -12.54 -3.19 -5.76
C LEU A 32 -13.17 -4.59 -5.77
N ASP A 33 -12.95 -5.37 -6.83
CA ASP A 33 -13.45 -6.74 -6.97
C ASP A 33 -12.87 -7.66 -5.89
N LEU A 34 -11.61 -7.44 -5.50
CA LEU A 34 -10.96 -8.15 -4.39
C LEU A 34 -11.37 -7.63 -2.99
N GLY A 35 -12.16 -6.56 -2.91
CA GLY A 35 -12.57 -5.95 -1.63
C GLY A 35 -11.44 -5.29 -0.84
N VAL A 36 -10.29 -5.03 -1.47
CA VAL A 36 -9.11 -4.41 -0.84
C VAL A 36 -9.34 -2.91 -0.64
N VAL A 37 -10.01 -2.26 -1.60
CA VAL A 37 -10.38 -0.85 -1.54
C VAL A 37 -11.89 -0.69 -1.63
N THR A 38 -12.40 0.48 -1.25
CA THR A 38 -13.83 0.79 -1.31
C THR A 38 -14.05 2.22 -1.78
N ASN A 39 -15.18 2.47 -2.42
CA ASN A 39 -15.56 3.82 -2.80
C ASN A 39 -15.93 4.63 -1.55
N VAL A 40 -15.35 5.82 -1.43
CA VAL A 40 -15.73 6.76 -0.38
C VAL A 40 -16.83 7.65 -0.91
N GLY A 41 -18.04 7.53 -0.35
CA GLY A 41 -19.20 8.32 -0.77
C GLY A 41 -19.04 9.80 -0.43
N HIS A 42 -19.77 10.66 -1.16
CA HIS A 42 -19.73 12.13 -1.00
C HIS A 42 -20.03 12.63 0.42
N ASN A 43 -20.72 11.82 1.23
CA ASN A 43 -21.10 12.15 2.61
C ASN A 43 -20.04 11.77 3.66
N LYS A 44 -18.90 11.20 3.24
CA LYS A 44 -17.81 10.84 4.16
C LYS A 44 -16.67 11.83 4.00
N GLU A 45 -16.26 12.42 5.12
CA GLU A 45 -15.05 13.24 5.15
C GLU A 45 -13.82 12.33 5.06
N VAL A 46 -12.98 12.56 4.05
CA VAL A 46 -11.69 11.89 3.85
C VAL A 46 -10.59 12.75 4.44
N GLU A 47 -9.87 12.24 5.42
CA GLU A 47 -8.81 13.04 6.07
C GLU A 47 -7.49 13.01 5.28
N ILE A 48 -7.22 11.92 4.57
CA ILE A 48 -5.97 11.69 3.84
C ILE A 48 -6.27 11.33 2.39
N THR A 49 -5.61 12.00 1.44
CA THR A 49 -5.71 11.65 0.02
C THR A 49 -4.31 11.51 -0.55
N PRO A 50 -3.73 10.29 -0.52
CA PRO A 50 -2.42 10.05 -1.09
C PRO A 50 -2.53 10.12 -2.61
N ALA A 51 -1.67 10.91 -3.24
CA ALA A 51 -1.61 10.93 -4.69
C ALA A 51 -1.02 9.61 -5.20
N VAL A 52 -1.66 9.01 -6.19
CA VAL A 52 -1.25 7.71 -6.74
C VAL A 52 -0.37 7.92 -7.97
N ILE A 53 0.70 7.14 -8.06
CA ILE A 53 1.64 7.13 -9.19
C ILE A 53 1.64 5.72 -9.79
N VAL A 54 1.80 5.67 -11.10
CA VAL A 54 1.98 4.42 -11.85
C VAL A 54 3.47 4.25 -12.15
N ALA A 55 4.06 3.16 -11.66
CA ALA A 55 5.43 2.77 -11.97
C ALA A 55 5.45 1.57 -12.91
N TRP A 56 6.25 1.65 -13.96
CA TRP A 56 6.46 0.55 -14.91
C TRP A 56 7.77 -0.16 -14.56
N ASN A 57 7.72 -1.48 -14.35
CA ASN A 57 8.91 -2.29 -14.14
C ASN A 57 8.82 -3.60 -14.92
N HIS A 58 9.80 -3.88 -15.79
CA HIS A 58 9.88 -5.10 -16.61
C HIS A 58 8.53 -5.52 -17.22
N ARG A 59 7.83 -4.57 -17.86
CA ARG A 59 6.49 -4.75 -18.49
C ARG A 59 5.31 -4.96 -17.53
N LYS A 60 5.54 -4.99 -16.21
CA LYS A 60 4.48 -5.00 -15.20
C LYS A 60 4.21 -3.60 -14.68
N LEU A 61 2.93 -3.26 -14.58
CA LEU A 61 2.44 -2.05 -13.94
C LEU A 61 2.42 -2.25 -12.42
N ARG A 62 2.82 -1.23 -11.66
CA ARG A 62 2.59 -1.17 -10.21
C ARG A 62 1.99 0.17 -9.85
N MET A 63 0.85 0.14 -9.17
CA MET A 63 0.27 1.30 -8.53
C MET A 63 1.03 1.58 -7.22
N ALA A 64 1.48 2.82 -7.03
CA ALA A 64 2.19 3.24 -5.82
C ALA A 64 1.51 4.48 -5.22
N GLY A 65 1.01 4.36 -3.99
CA GLY A 65 0.51 5.52 -3.24
C GLY A 65 1.67 6.35 -2.69
N ASN A 66 1.63 7.67 -2.89
CA ASN A 66 2.60 8.58 -2.28
C ASN A 66 2.19 8.91 -0.84
N PHE A 67 2.71 8.10 0.09
CA PHE A 67 2.49 8.27 1.53
C PHE A 67 3.57 9.09 2.24
N ARG A 68 4.47 9.78 1.52
CA ARG A 68 5.63 10.45 2.12
C ARG A 68 5.24 11.43 3.23
N THR A 69 4.21 12.24 3.00
CA THR A 69 3.71 13.19 4.01
C THR A 69 3.01 12.48 5.16
N LEU A 70 2.26 11.41 4.90
CA LEU A 70 1.63 10.61 5.96
C LEU A 70 2.69 9.97 6.86
N ASN A 71 3.79 9.50 6.27
CA ASN A 71 4.91 8.88 6.98
C ASN A 71 5.61 9.83 7.96
N THR A 72 5.47 11.16 7.84
CA THR A 72 6.03 12.11 8.81
C THR A 72 5.15 12.27 10.06
N PHE A 73 3.87 11.88 10.00
CA PHE A 73 2.93 11.96 11.10
C PHE A 73 2.67 10.61 11.78
N THR A 74 3.10 9.51 11.15
CA THR A 74 2.95 8.16 11.69
C THR A 74 4.18 7.76 12.51
N VAL A 75 3.96 7.03 13.60
CA VAL A 75 5.04 6.43 14.37
C VAL A 75 5.48 5.16 13.64
N PRO A 76 6.77 5.01 13.29
CA PRO A 76 7.23 3.81 12.60
C PRO A 76 7.12 2.60 13.52
N ASP A 77 6.45 1.56 13.05
CA ASP A 77 6.46 0.25 13.72
C ASP A 77 7.84 -0.40 13.53
N ARG A 78 8.49 -0.72 14.66
CA ARG A 78 9.84 -1.30 14.68
C ARG A 78 9.75 -2.75 15.15
N ASN A 79 9.28 -3.62 14.26
CA ASN A 79 9.43 -5.06 14.46
C ASN A 79 10.80 -5.52 13.92
N PRO A 80 11.74 -6.00 14.76
CA PRO A 80 13.08 -6.33 14.31
C PRO A 80 13.06 -7.56 13.39
N ILE A 81 13.44 -7.35 12.13
CA ILE A 81 13.66 -8.44 11.18
C ILE A 81 15.00 -9.11 11.55
N PRO A 82 15.07 -10.45 11.65
CA PRO A 82 16.32 -11.14 11.94
C PRO A 82 17.38 -10.85 10.89
N LYS A 83 18.64 -10.76 11.31
CA LYS A 83 19.78 -10.64 10.37
C LYS A 83 19.77 -11.81 9.41
N ILE A 84 20.06 -11.53 8.13
CA ILE A 84 20.10 -12.53 7.05
C ILE A 84 20.97 -13.73 7.44
N GLN A 85 22.13 -13.49 8.08
CA GLN A 85 23.04 -14.54 8.52
C GLN A 85 22.39 -15.54 9.48
N ILE A 86 21.57 -15.06 10.43
CA ILE A 86 20.87 -15.92 11.40
C ILE A 86 19.87 -16.81 10.67
N SER A 87 19.13 -16.25 9.72
CA SER A 87 18.17 -16.99 8.91
C SER A 87 18.86 -18.08 8.07
N ILE A 88 20.03 -17.78 7.49
CA ILE A 88 20.83 -18.74 6.70
C ILE A 88 21.36 -19.88 7.58
N THR A 89 21.92 -19.58 8.75
CA THR A 89 22.41 -20.62 9.67
C THR A 89 21.27 -21.55 10.13
N LYS A 90 20.06 -21.02 10.33
CA LYS A 90 18.91 -21.86 10.71
C LYS A 90 18.50 -22.87 9.64
N ILE A 91 18.67 -22.53 8.35
CA ILE A 91 18.31 -23.42 7.25
C ILE A 91 19.48 -24.31 6.79
N SER A 92 20.70 -24.11 7.30
CA SER A 92 21.90 -24.80 6.79
C SER A 92 21.92 -26.31 7.05
N GLN A 93 21.13 -26.80 7.99
CA GLN A 93 20.98 -28.24 8.28
C GLN A 93 19.72 -28.85 7.64
N ALA A 94 18.95 -28.07 6.87
CA ALA A 94 17.75 -28.56 6.22
C ALA A 94 18.10 -29.49 5.04
N VAL A 95 17.49 -30.67 4.99
CA VAL A 95 17.64 -31.62 3.88
C VAL A 95 16.80 -31.19 2.67
N TYR A 96 15.66 -30.55 2.91
CA TYR A 96 14.76 -30.02 1.89
C TYR A 96 14.38 -28.59 2.23
N ILE A 97 14.38 -27.72 1.21
CA ILE A 97 13.97 -26.32 1.34
C ILE A 97 12.84 -26.08 0.34
N SER A 98 11.74 -25.51 0.83
CA SER A 98 10.66 -24.99 0.00
C SER A 98 10.52 -23.48 0.24
N THR A 99 10.14 -22.75 -0.81
CA THR A 99 9.89 -21.32 -0.76
C THR A 99 8.46 -21.05 -1.21
N ILE A 100 7.76 -20.19 -0.49
CA ILE A 100 6.39 -19.78 -0.80
C ILE A 100 6.38 -18.25 -0.84
N ASP A 101 5.86 -17.69 -1.92
CA ASP A 101 5.61 -16.25 -2.04
C ASP A 101 4.15 -15.95 -1.70
N SER A 102 3.91 -14.98 -0.83
CA SER A 102 2.54 -14.54 -0.52
C SER A 102 2.06 -13.58 -1.61
N CYS A 103 1.26 -14.10 -2.53
CA CYS A 103 0.63 -13.31 -3.58
C CYS A 103 -0.12 -12.11 -2.97
N LYS A 104 0.32 -10.90 -3.31
CA LYS A 104 -0.30 -9.64 -2.83
C LYS A 104 -0.36 -9.54 -1.30
N GLY A 105 0.66 -10.04 -0.58
CA GLY A 105 0.65 -10.11 0.89
C GLY A 105 0.25 -8.82 1.62
N PHE A 106 0.64 -7.63 1.12
CA PHE A 106 0.23 -6.35 1.74
C PHE A 106 -1.29 -6.11 1.71
N HIS A 107 -2.00 -6.62 0.70
CA HIS A 107 -3.44 -6.47 0.56
C HIS A 107 -4.24 -7.45 1.45
N GLN A 108 -3.56 -8.44 2.04
CA GLN A 108 -4.18 -9.39 2.97
C GLN A 108 -4.24 -8.82 4.41
N ASN A 109 -3.42 -7.81 4.72
CA ASN A 109 -3.41 -7.17 6.03
C ASN A 109 -4.58 -6.19 6.19
N LEU A 110 -5.33 -6.33 7.28
CA LEU A 110 -6.46 -5.46 7.58
C LEU A 110 -5.99 -4.12 8.18
N VAL A 111 -6.47 -3.03 7.59
CA VAL A 111 -6.37 -1.70 8.20
C VAL A 111 -7.44 -1.58 9.29
N THR A 112 -7.08 -0.98 10.43
CA THR A 112 -8.04 -0.77 11.53
C THR A 112 -9.16 0.19 11.08
N PRO A 113 -10.42 0.02 11.53
CA PRO A 113 -11.54 0.86 11.08
C PRO A 113 -11.36 2.36 11.34
N ARG A 114 -10.57 2.72 12.35
CA ARG A 114 -10.25 4.10 12.70
C ARG A 114 -9.38 4.78 11.64
N GLU A 115 -8.39 4.06 11.11
CA GLU A 115 -7.41 4.57 10.14
C GLU A 115 -7.89 4.45 8.68
N LYS A 116 -9.11 3.94 8.47
CA LYS A 116 -9.76 3.89 7.14
C LYS A 116 -10.48 5.19 6.74
N LYS A 117 -10.54 6.19 7.63
CA LYS A 117 -11.27 7.45 7.45
C LYS A 117 -10.35 8.58 6.99
#